data_AF-A0A158IRS8-F1
#
_entry.id   AF-A0A158IRS8-F1
#
_cell.length_a   1.000
_cell.length_b   1.000
_cell.length_c   1.000
_cell.angle_alpha   90.00
_cell.angle_beta   90.00
_cell.angle_gamma   90.00
#
_symmetry.space_group_name_H-M   'P 1'
#
loop_
_entity.id
_entity.type
_entity.pdbx_description
1 polymer ?
#
loop_
_entity_poly.entity_id
_entity_poly.type
_entity_poly.pdbx_seq_one_letter_code
_entity_poly.pdbx_strand_id
1 'polypeptide(L)' 'MTDSDLDIVYTRLCKTMTQLGEANASLFLARFAMLAIDKIDDAAVALNLIDDASEGMTESERQ' A
#
# COMPACT_ATOMS: atom_id res chain seq x y z
N MET A 1 -5.01 -14.13 -7.21
CA MET A 1 -6.12 -13.93 -6.25
C MET A 1 -7.40 -13.84 -7.04
N THR A 2 -8.48 -14.43 -6.54
CA THR A 2 -9.83 -14.23 -7.09
C THR A 2 -10.40 -12.89 -6.61
N ASP A 3 -11.47 -12.41 -7.24
CA ASP A 3 -12.20 -11.22 -6.76
C ASP A 3 -12.63 -11.34 -5.29
N SER A 4 -13.02 -12.54 -4.86
CA SER A 4 -13.39 -12.79 -3.46
C SER A 4 -12.18 -12.69 -2.51
N ASP A 5 -11.00 -13.14 -2.94
CA ASP A 5 -9.78 -12.98 -2.15
C ASP A 5 -9.39 -11.50 -2.02
N LEU A 6 -9.55 -10.72 -3.10
CA LEU A 6 -9.28 -9.29 -3.10
C LEU A 6 -10.23 -8.55 -2.14
N ASP A 7 -11.53 -8.85 -2.18
CA ASP A 7 -12.51 -8.25 -1.26
C ASP A 7 -12.17 -8.49 0.22
N ILE A 8 -11.79 -9.73 0.55
CA ILE A 8 -11.38 -10.10 1.91
C ILE A 8 -10.16 -9.30 2.35
N VAL A 9 -9.14 -9.22 1.50
CA VAL A 9 -7.89 -8.51 1.80
C VAL A 9 -8.14 -7.01 1.95
N TYR A 10 -8.89 -6.39 1.04
CA TYR A 10 -9.22 -4.96 1.12
C TYR A 10 -10.07 -4.63 2.33
N THR A 11 -11.11 -5.44 2.60
CA THR A 11 -11.94 -5.28 3.80
C THR A 11 -11.10 -5.34 5.07
N ARG A 12 -10.14 -6.28 5.14
CA ARG A 12 -9.27 -6.41 6.32
C ARG A 12 -8.32 -5.22 6.45
N LEU A 13 -7.74 -4.76 5.34
CA LEU A 13 -6.83 -3.60 5.31
C LEU A 13 -7.54 -2.34 5.82
N CYS A 14 -8.70 -2.02 5.24
CA CYS A 14 -9.50 -0.85 5.62
C CYS A 14 -9.93 -0.92 7.10
N LYS A 15 -10.48 -2.06 7.55
CA LYS A 15 -10.88 -2.23 8.96
C LYS A 15 -9.71 -2.03 9.91
N THR A 16 -8.52 -2.50 9.55
CA THR A 16 -7.32 -2.34 10.38
C THR A 16 -6.91 -0.88 10.49
N MET A 17 -6.87 -0.15 9.36
CA MET A 17 -6.56 1.28 9.36
C MET A 17 -7.58 2.08 10.19
N THR A 18 -8.88 1.79 10.06
CA THR A 18 -9.92 2.44 10.88
C THR A 18 -9.72 2.18 12.38
N GLN A 19 -9.37 0.95 12.77
CA GLN A 19 -9.13 0.60 14.17
C GLN A 19 -7.88 1.27 14.75
N LEU A 20 -6.83 1.42 13.95
CA LEU A 20 -5.59 2.09 14.36
C LEU A 20 -5.74 3.62 14.42
N GLY A 21 -6.69 4.17 13.66
CA GLY A 21 -6.95 5.61 13.55
C GLY A 21 -5.94 6.32 12.65
N GLU A 22 -6.28 7.54 12.23
CA GLU A 22 -5.52 8.35 11.26
C GLU A 22 -4.06 8.54 11.68
N ALA A 23 -3.81 8.80 12.96
CA ALA A 23 -2.46 9.04 13.49
C ALA A 23 -1.50 7.84 13.29
N ASN A 24 -2.02 6.62 13.22
CA ASN A 24 -1.22 5.40 13.07
C ASN A 24 -1.30 4.80 11.66
N ALA A 25 -2.19 5.30 10.80
CA ALA A 25 -2.44 4.73 9.48
C ALA A 25 -1.18 4.76 8.58
N SER A 26 -0.45 5.87 8.55
CA SER A 26 0.79 5.99 7.76
C SER A 26 1.89 5.04 8.25
N LEU A 27 2.07 4.91 9.57
CA LEU A 27 3.04 3.99 10.16
C LEU A 27 2.69 2.53 9.85
N PHE A 28 1.39 2.19 9.94
CA PHE A 28 0.89 0.87 9.56
C PHE A 28 1.15 0.55 8.09
N LEU A 29 0.83 1.47 7.18
CA LEU A 29 1.05 1.29 5.74
C LEU A 29 2.53 1.17 5.41
N ALA A 30 3.40 1.97 6.04
CA ALA A 30 4.85 1.85 5.86
C ALA A 30 5.36 0.46 6.31
N ARG A 31 4.87 -0.04 7.45
CA ARG A 31 5.24 -1.38 7.92
C ARG A 31 4.68 -2.48 7.01
N PHE A 32 3.45 -2.34 6.55
CA PHE A 32 2.85 -3.28 5.60
C PHE A 32 3.63 -3.33 4.28
N ALA A 33 4.01 -2.17 3.73
CA ALA A 33 4.82 -2.06 2.53
C ALA A 33 6.18 -2.75 2.68
N MET A 34 6.90 -2.54 3.80
CA MET A 34 8.17 -3.24 4.05
C MET A 34 8.01 -4.77 4.10
N LEU A 35 6.96 -5.27 4.74
CA LEU A 35 6.66 -6.71 4.78
C LEU A 35 6.27 -7.25 3.41
N ALA A 36 5.56 -6.47 2.61
CA ALA A 36 5.18 -6.83 1.25
C ALA A 36 6.42 -6.90 0.34
N ILE A 37 7.34 -5.94 0.42
CA ILE A 37 8.60 -5.92 -0.34
C ILE A 37 9.43 -7.17 -0.03
N ASP A 38 9.60 -7.49 1.25
CA ASP A 38 10.27 -8.72 1.70
C ASP A 38 9.58 -9.98 1.14
N LYS A 39 8.25 -9.99 1.13
CA LYS A 39 7.48 -11.15 0.63
C LYS A 39 7.50 -11.32 -0.89
N ILE A 40 7.58 -10.22 -1.63
CA ILE A 40 7.67 -10.21 -3.11
C ILE A 40 9.01 -10.80 -3.55
N ASP A 41 10.09 -10.55 -2.80
CA ASP A 41 11.44 -11.06 -3.04
C ASP A 41 11.96 -10.76 -4.48
N ASP A 42 11.51 -9.64 -5.04
CA ASP A 42 11.91 -9.14 -6.36
C ASP A 42 11.98 -7.61 -6.32
N ALA A 43 13.21 -7.09 -6.46
CA ALA A 43 13.49 -5.67 -6.40
C ALA A 43 12.88 -4.89 -7.57
N ALA A 44 12.81 -5.47 -8.77
CA ALA A 44 12.25 -4.79 -9.93
C ALA A 44 10.73 -4.64 -9.79
N VAL A 45 10.05 -5.70 -9.32
CA VAL A 45 8.62 -5.64 -9.01
C VAL A 45 8.34 -4.63 -7.90
N ALA A 46 9.14 -4.63 -6.83
CA ALA A 46 8.98 -3.68 -5.73
C ALA A 46 9.17 -2.22 -6.18
N LEU A 47 10.19 -1.93 -6.99
CA LEU A 47 10.45 -0.60 -7.54
C LEU A 47 9.29 -0.13 -8.44
N ASN A 48 8.82 -0.98 -9.36
CA ASN A 48 7.69 -0.64 -10.23
C ASN A 48 6.42 -0.33 -9.41
N LEU A 49 6.13 -1.12 -8.37
CA LEU A 49 4.97 -0.87 -7.50
C LEU A 49 5.10 0.45 -6.71
N ILE A 50 6.32 0.85 -6.35
CA ILE A 50 6.57 2.15 -5.70
C ILE A 50 6.30 3.29 -6.70
N ASP A 51 6.79 3.16 -7.92
CA ASP A 51 6.58 4.16 -8.97
C ASP A 51 5.08 4.28 -9.30
N ASP A 52 4.39 3.16 -9.55
CA ASP A 52 2.95 3.10 -9.81
C ASP A 52 2.12 3.70 -8.66
N ALA A 53 2.51 3.42 -7.40
CA ALA A 53 1.83 3.98 -6.24
C ALA A 53 2.06 5.49 -6.07
N SER A 54 3.15 6.03 -6.62
CA SER A 54 3.48 7.46 -6.57
C SER A 54 2.91 8.25 -7.76
N GLU A 55 2.50 7.55 -8.83
CA GLU A 55 1.93 8.17 -10.03
C GLU A 55 0.69 9.00 -9.69
N GLY A 56 0.63 10.23 -10.20
CA GLY A 56 -0.46 11.17 -9.94
C GLY A 56 -0.48 11.79 -8.53
N MET A 57 0.41 11.37 -7.61
CA MET A 57 0.55 12.00 -6.29
C MET A 57 1.49 13.21 -6.30
N THR A 58 2.36 13.32 -7.32
CA THR A 58 3.32 14.43 -7.48
C THR A 58 2.87 15.49 -8.49
N GLU A 59 1.58 15.58 -8.82
CA GLU A 59 1.06 16.64 -9.71
C GLU A 59 0.68 17.90 -8.92
N SER A 60 1.67 18.45 -8.23
CA SER A 60 1.67 19.82 -7.72
C SER A 60 3.06 20.38 -7.92
N GLU A 61 3.34 20.87 -9.15
CA GLU A 61 4.32 21.93 -9.48
C GLU A 61 4.50 22.09 -11.01
N ARG A 62 3.41 22.39 -11.72
CA ARG A 62 3.49 23.23 -12.93
C ARG A 62 2.51 24.39 -12.79
N GLN A 63 2.92 25.39 -12.02
CA GLN A 63 2.51 26.77 -12.24
C GLN A 63 3.36 27.36 -13.37
#